data_AF-A0A2V6TR04-F1
#
_entry.id   AF-A0A2V6TR04-F1
#
_cell.length_a   1.000
_cell.length_b   1.000
_cell.length_c   1.000
_cell.angle_alpha   90.00
_cell.angle_beta   90.00
_cell.angle_gamma   90.00
#
_symmetry.space_group_name_H-M   'P 1'
#
loop_
_entity.id
_entity.type
_entity.pdbx_description
1 polymer ?
#
loop_
_entity_poly.entity_id
_entity_poly.type
_entity_poly.pdbx_seq_one_letter_code
_entity_poly.pdbx_strand_id
1 'polypeptide(L)'
;MIRPALLEGRDRYERVMEGWVDNTHEDALTHTVRLYDDDRAIELSVEALPSPSYLIRAARCRAVSGAFDPEVAAGIARLAGTQMVGGLSRRVAELTGAGAGAGFALGALVEAARLARQVAKLPRARAERTTGDAWECWQLDTTGWIDLPNSCFTYTDAGRSLFGTRAVTTPIQPDIYSPRPGQARVFERRKVARLERRDGRLRLFHSMHDNVHGFEVTYEIDLASGRIVRAEHITPRLPYMGICSEPQRRIAALLGEMADGGLRQRIQSHLGGESGCAQLYDLTSDLLKLLT
;
A
#
# COMPACT_ATOMS: atom_id res chain seq x y z
N MET A 1 7.49 -21.20 -17.55
CA MET A 1 6.03 -21.35 -17.34
C MET A 1 5.70 -20.88 -15.94
N ILE A 2 4.77 -19.94 -15.79
CA ILE A 2 4.41 -19.37 -14.48
C ILE A 2 3.46 -20.33 -13.77
N ARG A 3 3.84 -20.79 -12.58
CA ARG A 3 3.06 -21.70 -11.74
C ARG A 3 3.10 -21.20 -10.29
N PRO A 4 2.21 -20.26 -9.93
CA PRO A 4 2.18 -19.72 -8.57
C PRO A 4 1.89 -20.85 -7.57
N ALA A 5 2.71 -20.97 -6.53
CA ALA A 5 2.54 -21.99 -5.49
C ALA A 5 1.18 -21.86 -4.77
N LEU A 6 0.66 -20.63 -4.66
CA LEU A 6 -0.65 -20.33 -4.07
C LEU A 6 -1.84 -20.93 -4.84
N LEU A 7 -1.62 -21.42 -6.06
CA LEU A 7 -2.62 -22.10 -6.88
C LEU A 7 -2.36 -23.61 -7.00
N GLU A 8 -1.51 -24.18 -6.14
CA GLU A 8 -1.34 -25.62 -6.08
C GLU A 8 -2.61 -26.29 -5.54
N GLY A 9 -3.19 -27.19 -6.33
CA GLY A 9 -4.44 -27.87 -5.98
C GLY A 9 -5.71 -27.00 -6.01
N ARG A 10 -5.65 -25.76 -6.52
CA ARG A 10 -6.81 -24.85 -6.63
C ARG A 10 -6.75 -23.93 -7.85
N ASP A 11 -7.90 -23.55 -8.38
CA ASP A 11 -7.99 -22.62 -9.52
C ASP A 11 -8.04 -21.14 -9.12
N ARG A 12 -8.24 -20.86 -7.83
CA ARG A 12 -8.41 -19.51 -7.30
C ARG A 12 -7.67 -19.36 -5.97
N TYR A 13 -7.05 -18.21 -5.79
CA TYR A 13 -6.48 -17.74 -4.52
C TYR A 13 -6.92 -16.30 -4.29
N GLU A 14 -7.34 -15.97 -3.06
CA GLU A 14 -7.67 -14.61 -2.65
C GLU A 14 -7.02 -14.28 -1.30
N ARG A 15 -6.41 -13.10 -1.23
CA ARG A 15 -5.88 -12.51 0.00
C ARG A 15 -6.54 -11.17 0.24
N VAL A 16 -6.99 -10.95 1.46
CA VAL A 16 -7.60 -9.70 1.90
C VAL A 16 -6.73 -9.05 2.97
N MET A 17 -6.55 -7.74 2.83
CA MET A 17 -5.97 -6.89 3.87
C MET A 17 -7.02 -5.88 4.33
N GLU A 18 -7.17 -5.76 5.64
CA GLU A 18 -7.87 -4.65 6.28
C GLU A 18 -6.89 -3.91 7.18
N GLY A 19 -6.82 -2.59 7.06
CA GLY A 19 -5.85 -1.79 7.78
C GLY A 19 -6.50 -0.50 8.27
N TRP A 20 -6.15 -0.05 9.47
CA TRP A 20 -6.64 1.22 9.99
C TRP A 20 -5.62 1.91 10.90
N VAL A 21 -5.84 3.20 11.12
CA VAL A 21 -5.03 4.06 11.97
C VAL A 21 -5.87 4.65 13.08
N ASP A 22 -5.43 4.50 14.31
CA ASP A 22 -6.03 5.07 15.52
C ASP A 22 -5.13 6.16 16.11
N ASN A 23 -5.74 7.21 16.66
CA ASN A 23 -5.07 8.32 17.35
C ASN A 23 -5.28 8.22 18.87
N THR A 24 -4.80 7.13 19.45
CA THR A 24 -4.96 6.79 20.88
C THR A 24 -3.85 7.33 21.78
N HIS A 25 -2.77 7.84 21.19
CA HIS A 25 -1.61 8.38 21.90
C HIS A 25 -1.42 9.87 21.61
N GLU A 26 -0.80 10.61 22.52
CA GLU A 26 -0.55 12.05 22.37
C GLU A 26 0.35 12.34 21.16
N ASP A 27 1.44 11.59 21.01
CA ASP A 27 2.52 11.84 20.05
C ASP A 27 2.79 10.66 19.08
N ALA A 28 2.04 9.56 19.21
CA ALA A 28 2.12 8.40 18.34
C ALA A 28 0.75 8.05 17.71
N LEU A 29 0.80 7.19 16.70
CA LEU A 29 -0.36 6.60 16.05
C LEU A 29 -0.26 5.07 16.17
N THR A 30 -1.41 4.40 16.24
CA THR A 30 -1.48 2.94 16.20
C THR A 30 -1.96 2.52 14.81
N HIS A 31 -1.15 1.70 14.13
CA HIS A 31 -1.45 1.14 12.81
C HIS A 31 -1.77 -0.33 12.98
N THR A 32 -3.00 -0.73 12.69
CA THR A 32 -3.41 -2.14 12.79
C THR A 32 -3.71 -2.68 11.41
N VAL A 33 -3.24 -3.90 11.14
CA VAL A 33 -3.42 -4.62 9.89
C VAL A 33 -3.88 -6.04 10.18
N ARG A 34 -4.99 -6.43 9.57
CA ARG A 34 -5.42 -7.82 9.44
C ARG A 34 -5.11 -8.29 8.03
N LEU A 35 -4.46 -9.44 7.92
CA LEU A 35 -4.13 -10.07 6.65
C LEU A 35 -4.60 -11.51 6.70
N TYR A 36 -5.42 -11.90 5.73
CA TYR A 36 -6.01 -13.23 5.71
C TYR A 36 -6.24 -13.75 4.29
N ASP A 37 -6.18 -15.06 4.15
CA ASP A 37 -6.60 -15.83 2.98
C ASP A 37 -7.36 -17.08 3.45
N ASP A 38 -7.58 -18.04 2.54
CA ASP A 38 -8.31 -19.28 2.85
C ASP A 38 -7.59 -20.18 3.88
N ASP A 39 -6.28 -20.03 4.05
CA ASP A 39 -5.46 -20.95 4.83
C ASP A 39 -5.02 -20.36 6.18
N ARG A 40 -4.94 -19.03 6.30
CA ARG A 40 -4.49 -18.36 7.53
C ARG A 40 -4.98 -16.93 7.67
N ALA A 41 -4.99 -16.46 8.91
CA ALA A 41 -5.26 -15.06 9.25
C ALA A 41 -4.36 -14.60 10.38
N ILE A 42 -3.82 -13.38 10.26
CA ILE A 42 -3.08 -12.70 11.33
C ILE A 42 -3.62 -11.30 11.59
N GLU A 43 -3.34 -10.80 12.78
CA GLU A 43 -3.50 -9.39 13.15
C GLU A 43 -2.17 -8.85 13.66
N LEU A 44 -1.72 -7.74 13.09
CA LEU A 44 -0.49 -7.05 13.44
C LEU A 44 -0.84 -5.62 13.83
N SER A 45 -0.24 -5.12 14.91
CA SER A 45 -0.39 -3.74 15.35
C SER A 45 0.98 -3.12 15.61
N VAL A 46 1.17 -1.88 15.16
CA VAL A 46 2.39 -1.08 15.32
C VAL A 46 2.02 0.27 15.92
N GLU A 47 2.59 0.59 17.06
CA GLU A 47 2.58 1.92 17.63
C GLU A 47 3.84 2.65 17.14
N ALA A 48 3.68 3.78 16.44
CA ALA A 48 4.80 4.51 15.88
C ALA A 48 4.64 6.03 15.98
N LEU A 49 5.78 6.71 16.04
CA LEU A 49 5.84 8.15 15.86
C LEU A 49 5.49 8.51 14.40
N PRO A 50 4.81 9.64 14.15
CA PRO A 50 4.54 10.10 12.80
C PRO A 50 5.82 10.55 12.08
N SER A 51 5.67 11.05 10.85
CA SER A 51 6.74 11.72 10.11
C SER A 51 7.40 12.82 10.98
N PRO A 52 8.73 12.99 10.92
CA PRO A 52 9.67 12.34 10.00
C PRO A 52 10.30 11.06 10.56
N SER A 53 10.11 10.72 11.83
CA SER A 53 10.93 9.67 12.47
C SER A 53 10.45 8.26 12.12
N TYR A 54 9.13 8.05 12.01
CA TYR A 54 8.52 6.73 11.79
C TYR A 54 9.04 5.65 12.76
N LEU A 55 9.44 6.05 13.97
CA LEU A 55 10.04 5.17 14.96
C LEU A 55 8.97 4.26 15.58
N ILE A 56 9.19 2.96 15.50
CA ILE A 56 8.34 1.95 16.15
C ILE A 56 8.60 1.99 17.66
N ARG A 57 7.54 2.23 18.44
CA ARG A 57 7.55 2.12 19.90
C ARG A 57 7.26 0.71 20.35
N ALA A 58 6.25 0.11 19.75
CA ALA A 58 5.83 -1.24 20.02
C ALA A 58 5.28 -1.87 18.74
N ALA A 59 5.50 -3.16 18.58
CA ALA A 59 4.86 -3.95 17.55
C ALA A 59 4.40 -5.27 18.14
N ARG A 60 3.23 -5.74 17.70
CA ARG A 60 2.62 -6.99 18.13
C ARG A 60 2.07 -7.70 16.92
N CYS A 61 2.18 -9.01 16.89
CA CYS A 61 1.57 -9.85 15.86
C CYS A 61 1.00 -11.09 16.53
N ARG A 62 -0.19 -11.51 16.10
CA ARG A 62 -0.83 -12.73 16.58
C ARG A 62 -1.53 -13.45 15.44
N ALA A 63 -1.61 -14.76 15.58
CA ALA A 63 -2.51 -15.56 14.77
C ALA A 63 -3.97 -15.24 15.11
N VAL A 64 -4.81 -15.21 14.10
CA VAL A 64 -6.26 -15.28 14.22
C VAL A 64 -6.73 -16.68 13.83
N SER A 65 -6.17 -17.25 12.76
CA SER A 65 -6.37 -18.65 12.34
C SER A 65 -5.17 -19.17 11.55
N GLY A 66 -5.07 -20.49 11.42
CA GLY A 66 -3.99 -21.16 10.69
C GLY A 66 -2.68 -21.25 11.46
N ALA A 67 -1.69 -21.90 10.86
CA ALA A 67 -0.38 -22.12 11.47
C ALA A 67 0.43 -20.82 11.57
N PHE A 68 0.95 -20.55 12.76
CA PHE A 68 1.76 -19.38 13.04
C PHE A 68 2.80 -19.71 14.11
N ASP A 69 4.06 -19.48 13.79
CA ASP A 69 5.19 -19.77 14.67
C ASP A 69 5.29 -18.67 15.76
N PRO A 70 5.28 -19.02 17.06
CA PRO A 70 5.46 -18.05 18.15
C PRO A 70 6.74 -17.22 18.03
N GLU A 71 7.81 -17.76 17.44
CA GLU A 71 9.06 -17.02 17.22
C GLU A 71 8.89 -15.88 16.21
N VAL A 72 7.93 -15.99 15.29
CA VAL A 72 7.58 -14.88 14.39
C VAL A 72 6.96 -13.73 15.19
N ALA A 73 6.06 -13.99 16.14
CA ALA A 73 5.52 -12.94 17.02
C ALA A 73 6.60 -12.30 17.89
N ALA A 74 7.50 -13.11 18.47
CA ALA A 74 8.63 -12.62 19.25
C ALA A 74 9.56 -11.75 18.40
N GLY A 75 9.84 -12.15 17.15
CA GLY A 75 10.61 -11.38 16.18
C GLY A 75 9.98 -10.02 15.86
N ILE A 76 8.66 -9.96 15.66
CA ILE A 76 7.93 -8.70 15.45
C ILE A 76 8.03 -7.79 16.68
N ALA A 77 7.89 -8.32 17.90
CA ALA A 77 8.00 -7.52 19.11
C ALA A 77 9.38 -6.83 19.26
N ARG A 78 10.44 -7.43 18.72
CA ARG A 78 11.80 -6.89 18.72
C ARG A 78 12.03 -5.74 17.72
N LEU A 79 11.01 -5.33 16.96
CA LEU A 79 11.09 -4.17 16.07
C LEU A 79 11.03 -2.83 16.81
N ALA A 80 10.67 -2.81 18.10
CA ALA A 80 10.75 -1.59 18.92
C ALA A 80 12.14 -0.93 18.79
N GLY A 81 12.15 0.38 18.57
CA GLY A 81 13.37 1.15 18.29
C GLY A 81 13.82 1.15 16.82
N THR A 82 13.13 0.46 15.92
CA THR A 82 13.40 0.48 14.47
C THR A 82 12.54 1.53 13.76
N GLN A 83 13.05 2.16 12.71
CA GLN A 83 12.28 3.09 11.87
C GLN A 83 11.59 2.37 10.70
N MET A 84 10.36 2.77 10.36
CA MET A 84 9.62 2.24 9.20
C MET A 84 10.04 2.88 7.86
N VAL A 85 11.32 2.73 7.54
CA VAL A 85 11.98 3.29 6.33
C VAL A 85 12.63 2.18 5.50
N GLY A 86 13.39 2.57 4.46
CA GLY A 86 14.16 1.63 3.63
C GLY A 86 15.00 0.67 4.46
N GLY A 87 14.93 -0.63 4.15
CA GLY A 87 15.60 -1.70 4.90
C GLY A 87 14.71 -2.45 5.89
N LEU A 88 13.52 -1.94 6.23
CA LEU A 88 12.59 -2.58 7.17
C LEU A 88 12.27 -4.04 6.80
N SER A 89 11.95 -4.32 5.54
CA SER A 89 11.62 -5.69 5.10
C SER A 89 12.74 -6.70 5.33
N ARG A 90 14.01 -6.27 5.16
CA ARG A 90 15.17 -7.11 5.44
C ARG A 90 15.27 -7.38 6.95
N ARG A 91 15.14 -6.33 7.76
CA ARG A 91 15.17 -6.42 9.22
C ARG A 91 14.10 -7.36 9.76
N VAL A 92 12.89 -7.32 9.20
CA VAL A 92 11.81 -8.26 9.56
C VAL A 92 12.20 -9.68 9.22
N ALA A 93 12.66 -9.94 7.99
CA ALA A 93 13.06 -11.27 7.58
C ALA A 93 14.18 -11.85 8.48
N GLU A 94 15.15 -11.02 8.90
CA GLU A 94 16.18 -11.39 9.87
C GLU A 94 15.61 -11.76 11.24
N LEU A 95 14.61 -11.02 11.72
CA LEU A 95 14.02 -11.22 13.05
C LEU A 95 13.00 -12.36 13.11
N THR A 96 12.26 -12.60 12.02
CA THR A 96 11.18 -13.61 11.97
C THR A 96 11.61 -14.92 11.31
N GLY A 97 12.75 -14.93 10.61
CA GLY A 97 13.21 -16.08 9.84
C GLY A 97 12.19 -16.53 8.79
N ALA A 98 12.13 -17.83 8.55
CA ALA A 98 11.25 -18.49 7.58
C ALA A 98 10.14 -19.34 8.23
N GLY A 99 9.84 -19.08 9.52
CA GLY A 99 8.81 -19.82 10.26
C GLY A 99 7.41 -19.68 9.67
N ALA A 100 6.50 -20.55 10.08
CA ALA A 100 5.10 -20.50 9.63
C ALA A 100 4.50 -19.12 9.93
N GLY A 101 3.95 -18.46 8.90
CA GLY A 101 3.37 -17.12 9.02
C GLY A 101 4.35 -15.95 8.86
N ALA A 102 5.66 -16.18 8.71
CA ALA A 102 6.66 -15.11 8.55
C ALA A 102 6.37 -14.20 7.34
N GLY A 103 6.03 -14.78 6.19
CA GLY A 103 5.65 -14.01 5.00
C GLY A 103 4.39 -13.16 5.20
N PHE A 104 3.44 -13.64 6.01
CA PHE A 104 2.24 -12.87 6.37
C PHE A 104 2.59 -11.72 7.30
N ALA A 105 3.41 -11.95 8.32
CA ALA A 105 3.87 -10.91 9.22
C ALA A 105 4.65 -9.81 8.48
N LEU A 106 5.52 -10.19 7.53
CA LEU A 106 6.21 -9.25 6.65
C LEU A 106 5.22 -8.44 5.79
N GLY A 107 4.25 -9.10 5.16
CA GLY A 107 3.22 -8.44 4.36
C GLY A 107 2.41 -7.43 5.18
N ALA A 108 1.95 -7.84 6.37
CA ALA A 108 1.19 -6.97 7.27
C ALA A 108 2.02 -5.78 7.76
N LEU A 109 3.32 -5.96 8.04
CA LEU A 109 4.19 -4.85 8.45
C LEU A 109 4.46 -3.86 7.31
N VAL A 110 4.62 -4.34 6.07
CA VAL A 110 4.73 -3.46 4.90
C VAL A 110 3.47 -2.60 4.76
N GLU A 111 2.30 -3.18 4.98
CA GLU A 111 1.05 -2.42 4.98
C GLU A 111 0.95 -1.44 6.15
N ALA A 112 1.40 -1.81 7.36
CA ALA A 112 1.46 -0.88 8.49
C ALA A 112 2.38 0.31 8.18
N ALA A 113 3.53 0.08 7.54
CA ALA A 113 4.43 1.14 7.08
C ALA A 113 3.79 2.03 5.99
N ARG A 114 2.97 1.47 5.09
CA ARG A 114 2.19 2.25 4.12
C ARG A 114 1.09 3.08 4.80
N LEU A 115 0.43 2.55 5.84
CA LEU A 115 -0.57 3.27 6.65
C LEU A 115 0.06 4.43 7.45
N ALA A 116 1.30 4.26 7.93
CA ALA A 116 2.03 5.32 8.65
C ALA A 116 2.28 6.58 7.81
N ARG A 117 2.13 6.48 6.49
CA ARG A 117 2.23 7.59 5.52
C ARG A 117 0.86 8.11 5.09
N GLN A 118 -0.21 7.79 5.83
CA GLN A 118 -1.56 8.22 5.50
C GLN A 118 -2.13 9.22 6.52
N VAL A 119 -1.62 9.27 7.75
CA VAL A 119 -2.12 10.18 8.81
C VAL A 119 -0.95 10.97 9.39
N ALA A 120 -1.15 12.25 9.64
CA ALA A 120 -0.18 13.13 10.29
C ALA A 120 -0.72 13.67 11.63
N LYS A 121 0.14 14.37 12.38
CA LYS A 121 -0.23 15.12 13.60
C LYS A 121 0.20 16.57 13.47
N LEU A 122 -0.42 17.29 12.52
CA LEU A 122 -0.21 18.71 12.27
C LEU A 122 -1.13 19.57 13.15
N PRO A 123 -0.81 20.87 13.36
CA PRO A 123 -1.68 21.80 14.07
C PRO A 123 -3.07 21.88 13.43
N ARG A 124 -4.13 21.76 14.24
CA ARG A 124 -5.53 21.71 13.76
C ARG A 124 -5.94 22.89 12.91
N ALA A 125 -5.57 24.11 13.33
CA ALA A 125 -5.86 25.34 12.58
C ALA A 125 -5.25 25.33 11.17
N ARG A 126 -4.17 24.57 10.95
CA ARG A 126 -3.57 24.39 9.61
C ARG A 126 -4.35 23.38 8.79
N ALA A 127 -4.75 22.26 9.40
CA ALA A 127 -5.57 21.22 8.76
C ALA A 127 -6.94 21.73 8.31
N GLU A 128 -7.58 22.61 9.08
CA GLU A 128 -8.93 23.10 8.76
C GLU A 128 -8.99 23.94 7.48
N ARG A 129 -7.87 24.55 7.07
CA ARG A 129 -7.77 25.30 5.82
C ARG A 129 -7.91 24.43 4.57
N THR A 130 -7.72 23.12 4.69
CA THR A 130 -7.81 22.22 3.53
C THR A 130 -9.23 21.89 3.12
N THR A 131 -10.23 22.34 3.87
CA THR A 131 -11.64 21.99 3.62
C THR A 131 -12.08 22.48 2.23
N GLY A 132 -12.16 21.55 1.28
CA GLY A 132 -12.51 21.85 -0.12
C GLY A 132 -11.38 22.47 -0.96
N ASP A 133 -10.16 22.58 -0.43
CA ASP A 133 -9.02 23.19 -1.11
C ASP A 133 -7.91 22.16 -1.38
N ALA A 134 -7.84 21.70 -2.62
CA ALA A 134 -6.86 20.72 -3.07
C ALA A 134 -5.42 21.26 -3.03
N TRP A 135 -5.22 22.57 -3.17
CA TRP A 135 -3.90 23.17 -3.11
C TRP A 135 -3.37 23.23 -1.67
N GLU A 136 -4.21 23.65 -0.72
CA GLU A 136 -3.85 23.61 0.70
C GLU A 136 -3.59 22.16 1.17
N CYS A 137 -4.38 21.18 0.71
CA CYS A 137 -4.09 19.76 0.93
C CYS A 137 -2.68 19.40 0.45
N TRP A 138 -2.32 19.75 -0.80
CA TRP A 138 -1.02 19.38 -1.38
C TRP A 138 0.16 20.01 -0.62
N GLN A 139 -0.01 21.25 -0.17
CA GLN A 139 0.99 21.92 0.67
C GLN A 139 1.12 21.26 2.05
N LEU A 140 0.02 20.78 2.62
CA LEU A 140 0.07 19.98 3.85
C LEU A 140 0.70 18.63 3.64
N ASP A 141 0.43 17.94 2.53
CA ASP A 141 1.03 16.65 2.24
C ASP A 141 2.56 16.75 2.23
N THR A 142 3.08 17.73 1.47
CA THR A 142 4.53 17.96 1.34
C THR A 142 5.19 18.50 2.61
N THR A 143 4.41 18.95 3.59
CA THR A 143 4.91 19.31 4.93
C THR A 143 4.77 18.17 5.95
N GLY A 144 3.67 17.43 5.87
CA GLY A 144 3.28 16.41 6.83
C GLY A 144 3.98 15.07 6.63
N TRP A 145 4.45 14.80 5.40
CA TRP A 145 5.22 13.61 5.08
C TRP A 145 6.50 13.98 4.33
N ILE A 146 7.63 13.81 5.01
CA ILE A 146 8.95 14.21 4.52
C ILE A 146 9.39 13.47 3.24
N ASP A 147 8.81 12.30 2.97
CA ASP A 147 9.15 11.39 1.89
C ASP A 147 8.23 11.50 0.66
N LEU A 148 7.25 12.40 0.66
CA LEU A 148 6.36 12.62 -0.48
C LEU A 148 6.95 13.44 -1.64
N PRO A 149 7.80 14.47 -1.43
CA PRO A 149 8.38 15.21 -2.54
C PRO A 149 9.06 14.27 -3.56
N ASN A 150 8.67 14.39 -4.84
CA ASN A 150 9.15 13.55 -5.95
C ASN A 150 8.85 12.04 -5.82
N SER A 151 8.01 11.60 -4.87
CA SER A 151 7.67 10.19 -4.71
C SER A 151 6.76 9.65 -5.83
N CYS A 152 5.96 10.54 -6.43
CA CYS A 152 5.11 10.26 -7.60
C CYS A 152 4.84 11.55 -8.37
N PHE A 153 4.26 11.42 -9.57
CA PHE A 153 4.00 12.55 -10.47
C PHE A 153 3.37 13.77 -9.80
N THR A 154 2.35 13.57 -8.96
CA THR A 154 1.62 14.67 -8.33
C THR A 154 2.49 15.51 -7.39
N TYR A 155 3.55 14.96 -6.81
CA TYR A 155 4.45 15.67 -5.90
C TYR A 155 5.75 16.13 -6.56
N THR A 156 5.80 16.13 -7.90
CA THR A 156 6.87 16.77 -8.68
C THR A 156 6.55 18.23 -8.97
N ASP A 157 7.54 19.01 -9.43
CA ASP A 157 7.29 20.35 -9.96
C ASP A 157 6.32 20.35 -11.15
N ALA A 158 6.37 19.33 -12.00
CA ALA A 158 5.45 19.17 -13.11
C ALA A 158 4.01 18.97 -12.62
N GLY A 159 3.79 18.06 -11.65
CA GLY A 159 2.48 17.86 -11.03
C GLY A 159 1.97 19.11 -10.31
N ARG A 160 2.84 19.76 -9.53
CA ARG A 160 2.56 21.00 -8.81
C ARG A 160 2.07 22.11 -9.74
N SER A 161 2.70 22.28 -10.90
CA SER A 161 2.36 23.34 -11.87
C SER A 161 0.91 23.26 -12.37
N LEU A 162 0.27 22.07 -12.28
CA LEU A 162 -1.07 21.84 -12.79
C LEU A 162 -2.19 22.34 -11.88
N PHE A 163 -1.93 22.62 -10.60
CA PHE A 163 -2.94 23.15 -9.68
C PHE A 163 -3.47 24.53 -10.11
N GLY A 164 -2.65 25.33 -10.80
CA GLY A 164 -3.07 26.64 -11.33
C GLY A 164 -3.80 26.58 -12.67
N THR A 165 -3.84 25.42 -13.33
CA THR A 165 -4.32 25.29 -14.72
C THR A 165 -5.42 24.25 -14.91
N ARG A 166 -5.67 23.38 -13.94
CA ARG A 166 -6.70 22.34 -13.99
C ARG A 166 -7.69 22.49 -12.85
N ALA A 167 -8.93 22.06 -13.10
CA ALA A 167 -9.86 21.76 -12.02
C ALA A 167 -9.36 20.53 -11.27
N VAL A 168 -9.10 20.66 -9.97
CA VAL A 168 -8.62 19.57 -9.12
C VAL A 168 -9.61 19.38 -7.97
N THR A 169 -10.08 18.16 -7.80
CA THR A 169 -10.91 17.79 -6.65
C THR A 169 -10.15 16.84 -5.74
N THR A 170 -10.42 16.94 -4.44
CA THR A 170 -9.78 16.11 -3.41
C THR A 170 -10.84 15.55 -2.46
N PRO A 171 -10.76 14.25 -2.09
CA PRO A 171 -11.60 13.67 -1.04
C PRO A 171 -11.00 13.88 0.36
N ILE A 172 -9.77 14.39 0.47
CA ILE A 172 -9.02 14.46 1.73
C ILE A 172 -9.78 15.34 2.74
N GLN A 173 -9.82 14.88 3.99
CA GLN A 173 -10.46 15.57 5.10
C GLN A 173 -9.41 16.06 6.10
N PRO A 174 -9.65 17.19 6.80
CA PRO A 174 -8.72 17.73 7.80
C PRO A 174 -8.27 16.74 8.88
N ASP A 175 -9.15 15.79 9.26
CA ASP A 175 -8.88 14.79 10.28
C ASP A 175 -7.69 13.86 9.93
N ILE A 176 -7.37 13.71 8.63
CA ILE A 176 -6.19 12.96 8.19
C ILE A 176 -4.88 13.67 8.59
N TYR A 177 -4.88 15.01 8.61
CA TYR A 177 -3.72 15.81 8.99
C TYR A 177 -3.64 16.07 10.50
N SER A 178 -4.79 16.15 11.16
CA SER A 178 -4.90 16.52 12.57
C SER A 178 -6.07 15.77 13.21
N PRO A 179 -5.88 14.46 13.51
CA PRO A 179 -6.90 13.66 14.16
C PRO A 179 -7.15 14.12 15.60
N ARG A 180 -8.38 13.93 16.06
CA ARG A 180 -8.79 14.29 17.43
C ARG A 180 -8.20 13.29 18.44
N PRO A 181 -7.83 13.72 19.65
CA PRO A 181 -7.36 12.79 20.68
C PRO A 181 -8.39 11.66 20.93
N GLY A 182 -7.93 10.42 20.92
CA GLY A 182 -8.76 9.23 21.11
C GLY A 182 -9.58 8.81 19.88
N GLN A 183 -9.44 9.48 18.73
CA GLN A 183 -10.17 9.12 17.51
C GLN A 183 -9.72 7.75 17.00
N ALA A 184 -10.67 6.80 16.95
CA ALA A 184 -10.48 5.51 16.31
C ALA A 184 -10.72 5.63 14.80
N ARG A 185 -10.04 4.79 14.02
CA ARG A 185 -10.22 4.64 12.57
C ARG A 185 -10.19 5.98 11.82
N VAL A 186 -9.19 6.81 12.14
CA VAL A 186 -8.90 8.07 11.43
C VAL A 186 -8.76 7.81 9.93
N PHE A 187 -8.11 6.70 9.61
CA PHE A 187 -7.93 6.21 8.25
C PHE A 187 -8.19 4.71 8.23
N GLU A 188 -8.83 4.23 7.17
CA GLU A 188 -9.16 2.84 6.95
C GLU A 188 -8.90 2.47 5.50
N ARG A 189 -8.28 1.31 5.29
CA ARG A 189 -7.97 0.77 3.98
C ARG A 189 -8.36 -0.68 3.93
N ARG A 190 -8.97 -1.07 2.81
CA ARG A 190 -9.20 -2.46 2.47
C ARG A 190 -8.57 -2.76 1.11
N LYS A 191 -7.84 -3.87 1.03
CA LYS A 191 -7.32 -4.40 -0.22
C LYS A 191 -7.78 -5.83 -0.45
N VAL A 192 -8.01 -6.20 -1.71
CA VAL A 192 -8.21 -7.60 -2.14
C VAL A 192 -7.25 -7.88 -3.27
N ALA A 193 -6.45 -8.93 -3.14
CA ALA A 193 -5.57 -9.42 -4.20
C ALA A 193 -5.99 -10.84 -4.56
N ARG A 194 -6.10 -11.14 -5.86
CA ARG A 194 -6.64 -12.40 -6.34
C ARG A 194 -5.87 -12.93 -7.54
N LEU A 195 -5.68 -14.24 -7.56
CA LEU A 195 -5.22 -15.00 -8.72
C LEU A 195 -6.31 -16.01 -9.13
N GLU A 196 -6.57 -16.13 -10.42
CA GLU A 196 -7.54 -17.08 -10.98
C GLU A 196 -6.98 -17.72 -12.27
N ARG A 197 -6.98 -19.05 -12.35
CA ARG A 197 -6.73 -19.78 -13.61
C ARG A 197 -8.03 -19.87 -14.38
N ARG A 198 -8.01 -19.49 -15.66
CA ARG A 198 -9.17 -19.58 -16.53
C ARG A 198 -8.74 -19.64 -17.99
N ASP A 199 -9.21 -20.64 -18.72
CA ASP A 199 -9.10 -20.71 -20.19
C ASP A 199 -7.65 -20.52 -20.71
N GLY A 200 -6.66 -21.15 -20.06
CA GLY A 200 -5.24 -21.01 -20.42
C GLY A 200 -4.61 -19.66 -20.05
N ARG A 201 -5.33 -18.81 -19.32
CA ARG A 201 -4.86 -17.54 -18.76
C ARG A 201 -4.70 -17.65 -17.25
N LEU A 202 -3.84 -16.79 -16.73
CA LEU A 202 -3.82 -16.42 -15.32
C LEU A 202 -4.33 -14.99 -15.20
N ARG A 203 -5.50 -14.81 -14.57
CA ARG A 203 -6.05 -13.51 -14.25
C ARG A 203 -5.55 -13.07 -12.88
N LEU A 204 -5.10 -11.83 -12.79
CA LEU A 204 -4.66 -11.18 -11.58
C LEU A 204 -5.55 -9.98 -11.35
N PHE A 205 -6.07 -9.84 -10.14
CA PHE A 205 -6.91 -8.71 -9.75
C PHE A 205 -6.41 -8.15 -8.43
N HIS A 206 -6.33 -6.83 -8.33
CA HIS A 206 -6.06 -6.17 -7.06
C HIS A 206 -6.91 -4.92 -6.90
N SER A 207 -7.66 -4.82 -5.81
CA SER A 207 -8.32 -3.57 -5.41
C SER A 207 -7.73 -2.99 -4.12
N MET A 208 -7.87 -1.68 -3.98
CA MET A 208 -7.61 -0.92 -2.76
C MET A 208 -8.61 0.22 -2.65
N HIS A 209 -9.33 0.27 -1.53
CA HIS A 209 -10.21 1.37 -1.19
C HIS A 209 -9.88 1.89 0.20
N ASP A 210 -9.74 3.20 0.31
CA ASP A 210 -9.54 3.91 1.57
C ASP A 210 -10.21 5.29 1.55
N ASN A 211 -9.99 6.07 2.60
CA ASN A 211 -10.57 7.42 2.73
C ASN A 211 -10.25 8.33 1.53
N VAL A 212 -9.09 8.14 0.89
CA VAL A 212 -8.53 9.06 -0.12
C VAL A 212 -8.38 8.43 -1.51
N HIS A 213 -8.31 7.10 -1.58
CA HIS A 213 -8.00 6.35 -2.79
C HIS A 213 -9.05 5.28 -3.07
N GLY A 214 -9.26 5.01 -4.36
CA GLY A 214 -10.03 3.89 -4.86
C GLY A 214 -9.38 3.42 -6.14
N PHE A 215 -8.86 2.19 -6.13
CA PHE A 215 -8.13 1.57 -7.22
C PHE A 215 -8.60 0.14 -7.41
N GLU A 216 -8.72 -0.26 -8.66
CA GLU A 216 -8.81 -1.64 -9.09
C GLU A 216 -7.88 -1.82 -10.29
N VAL A 217 -7.08 -2.89 -10.29
CA VAL A 217 -6.23 -3.27 -11.42
C VAL A 217 -6.53 -4.72 -11.81
N THR A 218 -6.58 -4.96 -13.11
CA THR A 218 -6.74 -6.31 -13.67
C THR A 218 -5.63 -6.55 -14.69
N TYR A 219 -4.93 -7.67 -14.53
CA TYR A 219 -4.00 -8.19 -15.52
C TYR A 219 -4.43 -9.59 -15.97
N GLU A 220 -4.12 -9.94 -17.21
CA GLU A 220 -4.21 -11.33 -17.67
C GLU A 220 -2.87 -11.72 -18.30
N ILE A 221 -2.34 -12.86 -17.87
CA ILE A 221 -1.12 -13.46 -18.41
C ILE A 221 -1.50 -14.67 -19.24
N ASP A 222 -1.01 -14.72 -20.47
CA ASP A 222 -1.03 -15.92 -21.29
C ASP A 222 -0.11 -16.99 -20.69
N LEU A 223 -0.65 -18.15 -20.29
CA LEU A 223 0.19 -19.18 -19.65
C LEU A 223 1.15 -19.86 -20.62
N ALA A 224 0.83 -19.86 -21.93
CA ALA A 224 1.67 -20.48 -22.95
C ALA A 224 2.93 -19.63 -23.24
N SER A 225 2.75 -18.33 -23.48
CA SER A 225 3.85 -17.40 -23.79
C SER A 225 4.44 -16.69 -22.58
N GLY A 226 3.75 -16.67 -21.44
CA GLY A 226 4.14 -15.92 -20.25
C GLY A 226 3.97 -14.41 -20.36
N ARG A 227 3.30 -13.92 -21.42
CA ARG A 227 3.13 -12.48 -21.67
C ARG A 227 1.85 -11.93 -21.06
N ILE A 228 1.90 -10.69 -20.60
CA ILE A 228 0.71 -9.93 -20.20
C ILE A 228 -0.06 -9.58 -21.47
N VAL A 229 -1.30 -10.05 -21.56
CA VAL A 229 -2.20 -9.81 -22.71
C VAL A 229 -3.32 -8.83 -22.39
N ARG A 230 -3.52 -8.51 -21.11
CA ARG A 230 -4.48 -7.53 -20.64
C ARG A 230 -3.92 -6.76 -19.45
N ALA A 231 -4.14 -5.46 -19.42
CA ALA A 231 -3.71 -4.54 -18.37
C ALA A 231 -4.69 -3.38 -18.27
N GLU A 232 -5.56 -3.41 -17.26
CA GLU A 232 -6.65 -2.46 -17.08
C GLU A 232 -6.68 -1.93 -15.65
N HIS A 233 -7.22 -0.71 -15.50
CA HIS A 233 -7.43 -0.09 -14.21
C HIS A 233 -8.77 0.62 -14.14
N ILE A 234 -9.32 0.73 -12.93
CA ILE A 234 -10.45 1.59 -12.59
C ILE A 234 -10.01 2.41 -11.36
N THR A 235 -10.12 3.74 -11.44
CA THR A 235 -9.69 4.65 -10.36
C THR A 235 -10.82 5.60 -9.95
N PRO A 236 -11.83 5.10 -9.21
CA PRO A 236 -12.99 5.92 -8.84
C PRO A 236 -12.65 7.06 -7.87
N ARG A 237 -11.50 7.00 -7.19
CA ARG A 237 -11.10 8.01 -6.21
C ARG A 237 -9.58 8.19 -6.20
N LEU A 238 -9.14 9.44 -6.27
CA LEU A 238 -7.73 9.83 -6.23
C LEU A 238 -7.56 11.03 -5.28
N PRO A 239 -6.38 11.18 -4.62
CA PRO A 239 -6.11 12.32 -3.74
C PRO A 239 -6.30 13.68 -4.43
N TYR A 240 -5.88 13.76 -5.69
CA TYR A 240 -5.95 14.97 -6.52
C TYR A 240 -6.46 14.61 -7.92
N MET A 241 -7.76 14.38 -8.04
CA MET A 241 -8.39 14.05 -9.33
C MET A 241 -8.18 15.21 -10.31
N GLY A 242 -7.75 14.91 -11.54
CA GLY A 242 -7.32 15.91 -12.54
C GLY A 242 -5.79 16.00 -12.69
N ILE A 243 -5.03 15.67 -11.64
CA ILE A 243 -3.55 15.55 -11.69
C ILE A 243 -3.15 14.08 -11.56
N CYS A 244 -3.59 13.39 -10.51
CA CYS A 244 -3.29 11.97 -10.29
C CYS A 244 -3.82 11.05 -11.41
N SER A 245 -4.77 11.53 -12.23
CA SER A 245 -5.35 10.80 -13.36
C SER A 245 -4.35 10.61 -14.51
N GLU A 246 -3.35 11.49 -14.62
CA GLU A 246 -2.37 11.49 -15.71
C GLU A 246 -1.48 10.24 -15.76
N PRO A 247 -0.81 9.84 -14.65
CA PRO A 247 0.03 8.65 -14.66
C PRO A 247 -0.74 7.33 -14.81
N GLN A 248 -2.07 7.31 -14.63
CA GLN A 248 -2.84 6.06 -14.66
C GLN A 248 -2.82 5.36 -16.04
N ARG A 249 -2.73 6.16 -17.12
CA ARG A 249 -2.64 5.64 -18.50
C ARG A 249 -1.39 4.78 -18.74
N ARG A 250 -0.35 4.92 -17.89
CA ARG A 250 0.89 4.15 -18.01
C ARG A 250 0.71 2.67 -17.75
N ILE A 251 -0.41 2.23 -17.18
CA ILE A 251 -0.70 0.80 -17.03
C ILE A 251 -0.64 0.06 -18.38
N ALA A 252 -0.96 0.73 -19.49
CA ALA A 252 -0.89 0.15 -20.82
C ALA A 252 0.53 -0.28 -21.24
N ALA A 253 1.57 0.29 -20.63
CA ALA A 253 2.96 -0.12 -20.87
C ALA A 253 3.26 -1.55 -20.42
N LEU A 254 2.38 -2.16 -19.61
CA LEU A 254 2.51 -3.57 -19.22
C LEU A 254 2.01 -4.54 -20.28
N LEU A 255 1.29 -4.10 -21.30
CA LEU A 255 0.84 -4.98 -22.38
C LEU A 255 2.04 -5.52 -23.16
N GLY A 256 2.09 -6.85 -23.30
CA GLY A 256 3.17 -7.56 -23.98
C GLY A 256 4.42 -7.78 -23.13
N GLU A 257 4.49 -7.25 -21.91
CA GLU A 257 5.60 -7.52 -20.99
C GLU A 257 5.63 -9.00 -20.61
N MET A 258 6.85 -9.54 -20.45
CA MET A 258 7.05 -10.90 -19.97
C MET A 258 6.83 -10.94 -18.45
N ALA A 259 6.13 -11.94 -17.93
CA ALA A 259 6.03 -12.16 -16.49
C ALA A 259 7.16 -13.09 -16.01
N ASP A 260 8.34 -12.50 -15.89
CA ASP A 260 9.60 -13.13 -15.47
C ASP A 260 10.24 -12.38 -14.29
N GLY A 261 11.43 -12.83 -13.86
CA GLY A 261 12.17 -12.20 -12.76
C GLY A 261 12.55 -10.74 -13.00
N GLY A 262 12.56 -10.26 -14.26
CA GLY A 262 12.84 -8.87 -14.61
C GLY A 262 11.59 -7.96 -14.57
N LEU A 263 10.38 -8.53 -14.49
CA LEU A 263 9.14 -7.77 -14.55
C LEU A 263 9.04 -6.71 -13.45
N ARG A 264 9.56 -7.01 -12.24
CA ARG A 264 9.59 -6.05 -11.12
C ARG A 264 10.34 -4.77 -11.47
N GLN A 265 11.49 -4.87 -12.13
CA GLN A 265 12.28 -3.71 -12.53
C GLN A 265 11.55 -2.89 -13.60
N ARG A 266 10.89 -3.57 -14.57
CA ARG A 266 10.14 -2.90 -15.62
C ARG A 266 8.92 -2.15 -15.07
N ILE A 267 8.19 -2.73 -14.13
CA ILE A 267 7.08 -2.05 -13.43
C ILE A 267 7.55 -0.81 -12.67
N GLN A 268 8.71 -0.85 -12.02
CA GLN A 268 9.28 0.33 -11.38
C GLN A 268 9.46 1.48 -12.38
N SER A 269 10.03 1.19 -13.56
CA SER A 269 10.25 2.18 -14.61
C SER A 269 8.93 2.69 -15.23
N HIS A 270 7.97 1.80 -15.45
CA HIS A 270 6.71 2.13 -16.12
C HIS A 270 5.74 2.89 -15.21
N LEU A 271 5.59 2.44 -13.97
CA LEU A 271 4.51 2.84 -13.06
C LEU A 271 4.99 3.62 -11.84
N GLY A 272 6.27 3.54 -11.49
CA GLY A 272 6.82 4.15 -10.28
C GLY A 272 7.50 5.50 -10.51
N GLY A 273 7.94 6.10 -9.40
CA GLY A 273 8.75 7.32 -9.37
C GLY A 273 8.03 8.57 -9.85
N GLU A 274 8.82 9.61 -10.12
CA GLU A 274 8.37 10.96 -10.50
C GLU A 274 7.44 11.01 -11.72
N SER A 275 7.49 10.01 -12.58
CA SER A 275 6.64 9.96 -13.78
C SER A 275 5.38 9.10 -13.60
N GLY A 276 5.27 8.41 -12.47
CA GLY A 276 4.29 7.36 -12.22
C GLY A 276 3.33 7.64 -11.06
N CYS A 277 2.62 6.59 -10.66
CA CYS A 277 1.69 6.59 -9.55
C CYS A 277 2.13 5.53 -8.51
N ALA A 278 2.43 5.98 -7.30
CA ALA A 278 2.88 5.11 -6.22
C ALA A 278 1.88 3.97 -5.91
N GLN A 279 0.58 4.25 -5.88
CA GLN A 279 -0.44 3.23 -5.60
C GLN A 279 -0.58 2.23 -6.75
N LEU A 280 -0.49 2.68 -8.00
CA LEU A 280 -0.51 1.80 -9.16
C LEU A 280 0.69 0.85 -9.13
N TYR A 281 1.90 1.38 -8.88
CA TYR A 281 3.09 0.56 -8.67
C TYR A 281 2.93 -0.44 -7.52
N ASP A 282 2.42 0.00 -6.36
CA ASP A 282 2.29 -0.83 -5.17
C ASP A 282 1.35 -2.01 -5.41
N LEU A 283 0.17 -1.77 -6.01
CA LEU A 283 -0.79 -2.83 -6.33
C LEU A 283 -0.23 -3.82 -7.36
N THR A 284 0.43 -3.34 -8.41
CA THR A 284 1.06 -4.23 -9.38
C THR A 284 2.18 -5.06 -8.73
N SER A 285 3.01 -4.43 -7.90
CA SER A 285 4.11 -5.09 -7.16
C SER A 285 3.59 -6.15 -6.19
N ASP A 286 2.48 -5.88 -5.50
CA ASP A 286 1.86 -6.82 -4.58
C ASP A 286 1.29 -8.04 -5.30
N LEU A 287 0.76 -7.87 -6.52
CA LEU A 287 0.35 -8.99 -7.37
C LEU A 287 1.53 -9.85 -7.82
N LEU A 288 2.68 -9.24 -8.17
CA LEU A 288 3.87 -10.02 -8.54
C LEU A 288 4.34 -10.92 -7.41
N LYS A 289 4.29 -10.44 -6.16
CA LYS A 289 4.65 -11.25 -4.98
C LYS A 289 3.75 -12.47 -4.79
N LEU A 290 2.58 -12.52 -5.42
CA LEU A 290 1.72 -13.71 -5.40
C LEU A 290 2.09 -14.72 -6.49
N LEU A 291 2.88 -14.32 -7.49
CA LEU A 291 3.32 -15.20 -8.57
C LEU A 291 4.55 -16.03 -8.21
N THR A 292 5.31 -15.62 -7.20
CA THR A 292 6.60 -16.17 -6.78
C THR A 292 6.56 -16.57 -5.31
#